data_AF-A0A0C9TM04-F1
#
_entry.id   AF-A0A0C9TM04-F1
#
_cell.length_a   1.000
_cell.length_b   1.000
_cell.length_c   1.000
_cell.angle_alpha   90.00
_cell.angle_beta   90.00
_cell.angle_gamma   90.00
#
_symmetry.space_group_name_H-M   'P 1'
#
loop_
_entity.id
_entity.type
_entity.pdbx_description
1 polymer ?
#
loop_
_entity_poly.entity_id
_entity_poly.type
_entity_poly.pdbx_seq_one_letter_code
_entity_poly.pdbx_strand_id
1 'polypeptide(L)'
;MLAAKASGHGVYRARCIRQWIHQFLTSGKLPLHRYGHSHSVLEDEDLSQAIQLHLQERAKDGYIRAEDIVDFLSSPEMQEQFSHKKINITIRTARNWLHTLEWRYGKKPNGMYIDGHEREDVVAYWAEFLQRMKEYMKRMVVYDNDGNAINPQGFPVEGGRFRIILVTHDESTFYAYDRRKTVWFHPGGKPTPQPKGEGQSLMISDFLTSEWGCLV
;
A
#
# COMPACT_ATOMS: atom_id res chain seq x y z
N MET A 1 3.76 36.17 40.81
CA MET A 1 4.08 36.95 39.58
C MET A 1 5.58 37.17 39.44
N LEU A 2 6.31 37.47 40.53
CA LEU A 2 7.78 37.59 40.56
C LEU A 2 8.53 36.38 40.01
N ALA A 3 8.21 35.16 40.48
CA ALA A 3 8.89 33.94 40.05
C ALA A 3 8.79 33.66 38.53
N ALA A 4 7.62 33.88 37.92
CA ALA A 4 7.42 33.67 36.48
C ALA A 4 8.12 34.74 35.62
N LYS A 5 8.10 36.01 36.07
CA LYS A 5 8.82 37.11 35.40
C LYS A 5 10.34 36.92 35.47
N ALA A 6 10.86 36.44 36.60
CA ALA A 6 12.29 36.14 36.77
C ALA A 6 12.78 35.04 35.80
N SER A 7 11.89 34.12 35.41
CA SER A 7 12.16 33.08 34.41
C SER A 7 11.84 33.47 32.95
N GLY A 8 11.61 34.76 32.66
CA GLY A 8 11.33 35.23 31.30
C GLY A 8 9.93 34.84 30.77
N HIS A 9 8.99 34.47 31.64
CA HIS A 9 7.66 34.00 31.25
C HIS A 9 6.55 35.00 31.62
N GLY A 10 5.53 35.07 30.76
CA GLY A 10 4.39 35.98 30.89
C GLY A 10 3.31 35.54 31.91
N VAL A 11 2.24 36.35 31.98
CA VAL A 11 1.14 36.19 32.96
C VAL A 11 0.46 34.81 32.86
N TYR A 12 0.36 34.24 31.67
CA TYR A 12 -0.21 32.91 31.45
C TYR A 12 0.52 31.82 32.24
N ARG A 13 1.86 31.77 32.13
CA ARG A 13 2.69 30.80 32.86
C ARG A 13 2.55 30.97 34.38
N ALA A 14 2.43 32.21 34.86
CA ALA A 14 2.20 32.49 36.27
C ALA A 14 0.85 31.93 36.77
N ARG A 15 -0.20 31.96 35.93
CA ARG A 15 -1.51 31.36 36.24
C ARG A 15 -1.42 29.84 36.27
N CYS A 16 -0.77 29.21 35.30
CA CYS A 16 -0.56 27.76 35.28
C CYS A 16 0.22 27.27 36.52
N ILE A 17 1.31 27.94 36.87
CA ILE A 17 2.10 27.61 38.07
C ILE A 17 1.25 27.74 39.32
N ARG A 18 0.45 28.81 39.45
CA ARG A 18 -0.45 28.99 40.59
C ARG A 18 -1.48 27.85 40.66
N GLN A 19 -2.07 27.47 39.53
CA GLN A 19 -3.04 26.37 39.46
C GLN A 19 -2.40 25.03 39.84
N TRP A 20 -1.19 24.74 39.37
CA TRP A 20 -0.44 23.54 39.72
C TRP A 20 -0.08 23.49 41.20
N ILE A 21 0.31 24.61 41.80
CA ILE A 21 0.58 24.71 43.25
C ILE A 21 -0.69 24.42 44.04
N HIS A 22 -1.83 25.02 43.68
CA HIS A 22 -3.09 24.74 44.38
C HIS A 22 -3.49 23.26 44.25
N GLN A 23 -3.39 22.67 43.06
CA GLN A 23 -3.67 21.25 42.85
C GLN A 23 -2.73 20.34 43.65
N PHE A 24 -1.44 20.70 43.74
CA PHE A 24 -0.46 19.97 44.55
C PHE A 24 -0.77 20.06 46.05
N LEU A 25 -1.10 21.25 46.55
CA LEU A 25 -1.46 21.45 47.96
C LEU A 25 -2.72 20.66 48.36
N THR A 26 -3.68 20.48 47.44
CA THR A 26 -4.91 19.72 47.71
C THR A 26 -4.71 18.21 47.60
N SER A 27 -3.95 17.73 46.62
CA SER A 27 -3.88 16.30 46.27
C SER A 27 -2.56 15.61 46.63
N GLY A 28 -1.52 16.37 46.99
CA GLY A 28 -0.16 15.88 47.20
C GLY A 28 0.55 15.39 45.92
N LYS A 29 -0.07 15.52 44.75
CA LYS A 29 0.45 15.00 43.47
C LYS A 29 0.74 16.13 42.51
N LEU A 30 1.90 16.08 41.86
CA LEU A 30 2.23 17.02 40.80
C LEU A 30 1.33 16.74 39.58
N PRO A 31 0.80 17.77 38.91
CA PRO A 31 0.02 17.58 37.69
C PRO A 31 0.93 17.03 36.59
N LEU A 32 0.71 15.76 36.23
CA LEU A 32 1.38 15.12 35.10
C LEU A 32 0.79 15.66 33.79
N HIS A 33 1.67 16.10 32.90
CA HIS A 33 1.29 16.52 31.56
C HIS A 33 0.85 15.28 30.77
N ARG A 34 -0.45 15.18 30.41
CA ARG A 34 -1.01 14.03 29.66
C ARG A 34 -0.69 14.05 28.16
N TYR A 35 0.41 14.67 27.77
CA TYR A 35 0.77 14.81 26.36
C TYR A 35 1.38 13.51 25.87
N GLY A 36 0.80 12.94 24.82
CA GLY A 36 1.18 11.62 24.29
C GLY A 36 0.30 10.47 24.79
N HIS A 37 -0.63 10.70 25.72
CA HIS A 37 -1.64 9.71 26.09
C HIS A 37 -2.90 9.89 25.25
N SER A 38 -2.97 9.13 24.16
CA SER A 38 -4.19 8.96 23.38
C SER A 38 -4.86 7.67 23.84
N HIS A 39 -5.99 7.76 24.54
CA HIS A 39 -6.83 6.61 24.83
C HIS A 39 -7.49 6.13 23.54
N SER A 40 -6.96 5.07 22.95
CA SER A 40 -7.59 4.39 21.82
C SER A 40 -8.80 3.62 22.32
N VAL A 41 -9.90 3.57 21.56
CA VAL A 41 -11.04 2.71 21.90
C VAL A 41 -10.62 1.22 21.97
N LEU A 42 -9.55 0.86 21.26
CA LEU A 42 -8.93 -0.47 21.28
C LEU A 42 -8.26 -0.84 22.62
N GLU A 43 -8.06 0.09 23.56
CA GLU A 43 -7.58 -0.24 24.92
C GLU A 43 -8.61 -1.03 25.72
N ASP A 44 -9.86 -1.05 25.28
CA ASP A 44 -10.88 -1.93 25.82
C ASP A 44 -10.56 -3.40 25.45
N GLU A 45 -10.30 -4.22 26.46
CA GLU A 45 -9.92 -5.62 26.30
C GLU A 45 -11.01 -6.44 25.63
N ASP A 46 -12.30 -6.19 25.93
CA ASP A 46 -13.42 -6.92 25.36
C ASP A 46 -13.56 -6.61 23.86
N LEU A 47 -13.44 -5.33 23.48
CA LEU A 47 -13.46 -4.91 22.08
C LEU A 47 -12.25 -5.46 21.31
N SER A 48 -11.06 -5.38 21.90
CA SER A 48 -9.83 -5.91 21.31
C SER A 48 -9.94 -7.41 21.05
N GLN A 49 -10.44 -8.18 22.03
CA GLN A 49 -10.67 -9.61 21.90
C GLN A 49 -11.71 -9.94 20.83
N ALA A 50 -12.84 -9.22 20.79
CA ALA A 50 -13.87 -9.41 19.78
C ALA A 50 -13.32 -9.20 18.34
N ILE A 51 -12.53 -8.13 18.14
CA ILE A 51 -11.88 -7.86 16.86
C ILE A 51 -10.88 -8.97 16.52
N GLN A 52 -10.06 -9.42 17.47
CA GLN A 52 -9.10 -10.51 17.22
C GLN A 52 -9.79 -11.81 16.82
N LEU A 53 -10.89 -12.18 17.50
CA LEU A 53 -11.69 -13.37 17.18
C LEU A 53 -12.25 -13.29 15.77
N HIS A 54 -12.84 -12.14 15.41
CA HIS A 54 -13.37 -11.91 14.07
C HIS A 54 -12.28 -12.04 13.00
N LEU A 55 -11.11 -11.43 13.23
CA LEU A 55 -9.99 -11.48 12.29
C LEU A 55 -9.41 -12.90 12.15
N GLN A 56 -9.34 -13.67 13.24
CA GLN A 56 -8.89 -15.05 13.21
C GLN A 56 -9.85 -15.95 12.43
N GLU A 57 -11.16 -15.74 12.57
CA GLU A 57 -12.16 -16.44 11.78
C GLU A 57 -12.06 -16.09 10.29
N ARG A 58 -11.98 -14.79 9.97
CA ARG A 58 -11.76 -14.31 8.60
C ARG A 58 -10.48 -14.84 7.96
N ALA A 59 -9.39 -14.99 8.75
CA ALA A 59 -8.13 -15.52 8.27
C ALA A 59 -8.21 -17.00 7.83
N LYS A 60 -9.21 -17.76 8.29
CA LYS A 60 -9.43 -19.15 7.85
C LYS A 60 -10.01 -19.19 6.44
N ASP A 61 -10.92 -18.27 6.15
CA ASP A 61 -11.71 -18.27 4.91
C ASP A 61 -11.12 -17.36 3.82
N GLY A 62 -10.17 -16.48 4.14
CA GLY A 62 -9.58 -15.60 3.14
C GLY A 62 -8.54 -14.61 3.63
N TYR A 63 -8.32 -13.56 2.82
CA TYR A 63 -7.38 -12.49 3.13
C TYR A 63 -8.04 -11.42 4.00
N ILE A 64 -7.32 -10.98 5.02
CA ILE A 64 -7.74 -9.84 5.84
C ILE A 64 -7.47 -8.53 5.12
N ARG A 65 -8.39 -7.60 5.29
CA ARG A 65 -8.32 -6.21 4.89
C ARG A 65 -8.68 -5.32 6.09
N ALA A 66 -8.28 -4.05 6.03
CA ALA A 66 -8.62 -3.10 7.09
C ALA A 66 -10.12 -2.81 7.12
N GLU A 67 -10.77 -2.88 5.95
CA GLU A 67 -12.21 -2.77 5.76
C GLU A 67 -12.96 -3.83 6.57
N ASP A 68 -12.42 -5.03 6.74
CA ASP A 68 -13.11 -6.10 7.48
C ASP A 68 -13.30 -5.71 8.97
N ILE A 69 -12.40 -4.90 9.55
CA ILE A 69 -12.59 -4.33 10.90
C ILE A 69 -13.67 -3.25 10.87
N VAL A 70 -13.67 -2.38 9.86
CA VAL A 70 -14.66 -1.30 9.74
C VAL A 70 -16.07 -1.87 9.60
N ASP A 71 -16.22 -2.88 8.74
CA ASP A 71 -17.48 -3.57 8.48
C ASP A 71 -17.97 -4.33 9.72
N PHE A 72 -17.07 -5.04 10.41
CA PHE A 72 -17.38 -5.74 11.65
C PHE A 72 -17.90 -4.79 12.74
N LEU A 73 -17.21 -3.66 12.96
CA LEU A 73 -17.62 -2.69 13.95
C LEU A 73 -18.89 -1.94 13.55
N SER A 74 -19.19 -1.84 12.26
CA SER A 74 -20.43 -1.23 11.75
C SER A 74 -21.64 -2.18 11.83
N SER A 75 -21.43 -3.45 12.21
CA SER A 75 -22.53 -4.41 12.36
C SER A 75 -23.49 -4.02 13.50
N PRO A 76 -24.81 -4.29 13.37
CA PRO A 76 -25.78 -3.95 14.40
C PRO A 76 -25.45 -4.56 15.77
N GLU A 77 -24.98 -5.80 15.78
CA GLU A 77 -24.61 -6.54 17.00
C GLU A 77 -23.49 -5.84 17.78
N MET A 78 -22.43 -5.40 17.08
CA MET A 78 -21.32 -4.68 17.70
C MET A 78 -21.72 -3.26 18.13
N GLN A 79 -22.57 -2.58 17.36
CA GLN A 79 -23.09 -1.27 17.75
C GLN A 79 -24.01 -1.34 18.97
N GLU A 80 -24.77 -2.42 19.14
CA GLU A 80 -25.62 -2.64 20.31
C GLU A 80 -24.78 -3.01 21.55
N GLN A 81 -23.87 -3.99 21.41
CA GLN A 81 -22.98 -4.45 22.47
C GLN A 81 -22.11 -3.33 23.03
N PHE A 82 -21.66 -2.42 22.16
CA PHE A 82 -20.84 -1.27 22.54
C PHE A 82 -21.56 0.07 22.36
N SER A 83 -22.89 0.10 22.51
CA SER A 83 -23.73 1.30 22.35
C SER A 83 -23.31 2.49 23.23
N HIS A 84 -22.61 2.23 24.33
CA HIS A 84 -22.03 3.24 25.22
C HIS A 84 -20.77 3.92 24.64
N LYS A 85 -20.27 3.48 23.48
CA LYS A 85 -19.10 4.01 22.77
C LYS A 85 -19.42 4.30 21.31
N LYS A 86 -18.92 5.43 20.80
CA LYS A 86 -19.03 5.75 19.37
C LYS A 86 -17.96 4.99 18.59
N ILE A 87 -18.27 3.78 18.15
CA ILE A 87 -17.34 2.93 17.39
C ILE A 87 -17.54 3.12 15.88
N ASN A 88 -17.25 4.34 15.40
CA ASN A 88 -17.15 4.58 13.97
C ASN A 88 -15.71 5.00 13.66
N ILE A 89 -14.99 4.13 12.97
CA ILE A 89 -13.57 4.31 12.69
C ILE A 89 -13.33 4.39 11.19
N THR A 90 -12.26 5.09 10.81
CA THR A 90 -11.82 5.13 9.42
C THR A 90 -10.98 3.90 9.07
N ILE A 91 -10.86 3.58 7.79
CA ILE A 91 -9.95 2.53 7.28
C ILE A 91 -8.51 2.76 7.76
N ARG A 92 -8.08 4.02 7.86
CA ARG A 92 -6.75 4.37 8.38
C ARG A 92 -6.59 3.95 9.84
N THR A 93 -7.59 4.20 10.67
CA THR A 93 -7.61 3.78 12.07
C THR A 93 -7.61 2.25 12.18
N ALA A 94 -8.43 1.57 11.37
CA ALA A 94 -8.45 0.10 11.32
C ALA A 94 -7.10 -0.50 10.93
N ARG A 95 -6.38 0.12 9.98
CA ARG A 95 -5.02 -0.30 9.61
C ARG A 95 -4.02 -0.13 10.75
N ASN A 96 -4.10 0.98 11.50
CA ASN A 96 -3.28 1.16 12.69
C ASN A 96 -3.61 0.10 13.75
N TRP A 97 -4.90 -0.23 13.91
CA TRP A 97 -5.34 -1.27 14.85
C TRP A 97 -4.81 -2.66 14.47
N LEU A 98 -4.75 -3.00 13.17
CA LEU A 98 -4.09 -4.24 12.73
C LEU A 98 -2.65 -4.33 13.25
N HIS A 99 -1.88 -3.25 13.17
CA HIS A 99 -0.52 -3.22 13.71
C HIS A 99 -0.49 -3.33 15.24
N THR A 100 -1.40 -2.64 15.94
CA THR A 100 -1.52 -2.73 17.41
C THR A 100 -1.89 -4.15 17.86
N LEU A 101 -2.71 -4.85 17.08
CA LEU A 101 -3.11 -6.25 17.28
C LEU A 101 -2.09 -7.25 16.71
N GLU A 102 -0.85 -6.81 16.48
CA GLU A 102 0.29 -7.61 16.01
C GLU A 102 0.15 -8.25 14.62
N TRP A 103 -0.84 -7.86 13.82
CA TRP A 103 -0.91 -8.25 12.41
C TRP A 103 0.16 -7.54 11.60
N ARG A 104 0.82 -8.29 10.70
CA ARG A 104 1.90 -7.79 9.85
C ARG A 104 1.52 -7.88 8.38
N TYR A 105 1.80 -6.82 7.63
CA TYR A 105 1.62 -6.81 6.18
C TYR A 105 2.96 -7.05 5.50
N GLY A 106 3.05 -8.06 4.64
CA GLY A 106 4.31 -8.32 3.93
C GLY A 106 4.23 -9.46 2.93
N LYS A 107 5.30 -9.59 2.15
CA LYS A 107 5.55 -10.75 1.29
C LYS A 107 6.30 -11.80 2.12
N LYS A 108 6.02 -13.08 1.89
CA LYS A 108 6.97 -14.13 2.29
C LYS A 108 8.26 -13.93 1.47
N PRO A 109 9.44 -13.99 2.10
CA PRO A 109 10.70 -13.89 1.36
C PRO A 109 10.79 -15.08 0.41
N ASN A 110 10.80 -14.80 -0.89
CA ASN A 110 11.20 -15.77 -1.90
C ASN A 110 12.73 -15.72 -2.04
N GLY A 111 13.33 -16.83 -2.46
CA GLY A 111 14.76 -16.89 -2.77
C GLY A 111 15.18 -15.80 -3.76
N MET A 112 16.40 -15.31 -3.59
CA MET A 112 16.98 -14.24 -4.40
C MET A 112 17.27 -14.77 -5.81
N TYR A 113 16.56 -14.24 -6.82
CA TYR A 113 16.92 -14.45 -8.22
C TYR A 113 18.02 -13.44 -8.57
N ILE A 114 19.16 -13.92 -9.06
CA ILE A 114 20.19 -13.05 -9.63
C ILE A 114 19.77 -12.82 -11.07
N ASP A 115 19.31 -11.61 -11.33
CA ASP A 115 18.85 -11.22 -12.65
C ASP A 115 20.06 -10.90 -13.54
N GLY A 116 20.20 -11.63 -14.65
CA GLY A 116 21.42 -11.59 -15.50
C GLY A 116 21.57 -10.31 -16.33
N HIS A 117 20.65 -9.36 -16.20
CA HIS A 117 20.62 -8.12 -16.97
C HIS A 117 21.83 -7.21 -16.73
N GLU A 118 22.54 -7.37 -15.60
CA GLU A 118 23.71 -6.55 -15.27
C GLU A 118 25.02 -7.05 -15.90
N ARG A 119 25.01 -8.16 -16.64
CA ARG A 119 26.21 -8.65 -17.32
C ARG A 119 26.71 -7.64 -18.37
N GLU A 120 28.02 -7.45 -18.43
CA GLU A 120 28.67 -6.48 -19.32
C GLU A 120 28.27 -6.65 -20.79
N ASP A 121 28.14 -7.89 -21.26
CA ASP A 121 27.74 -8.19 -22.63
C ASP A 121 26.27 -7.84 -22.91
N VAL A 122 25.37 -8.06 -21.94
CA VAL A 122 23.96 -7.67 -22.01
C VAL A 122 23.83 -6.15 -22.04
N VAL A 123 24.57 -5.45 -21.18
CA VAL A 123 24.57 -3.98 -21.13
C VAL A 123 25.11 -3.39 -22.44
N ALA A 124 26.20 -3.94 -22.99
CA ALA A 124 26.75 -3.51 -24.27
C ALA A 124 25.74 -3.70 -25.41
N TYR A 125 25.11 -4.86 -25.50
CA TYR A 125 24.05 -5.12 -26.48
C TYR A 125 22.88 -4.14 -26.33
N TRP A 126 22.46 -3.87 -25.10
CA TRP A 126 21.34 -2.97 -24.83
C TRP A 126 21.63 -1.54 -25.28
N ALA A 127 22.86 -1.05 -25.08
CA ALA A 127 23.28 0.25 -25.59
C ALA A 127 23.19 0.34 -27.12
N GLU A 128 23.67 -0.67 -27.85
CA GLU A 128 23.57 -0.72 -29.32
C GLU A 128 22.13 -0.87 -29.81
N PHE A 129 21.32 -1.66 -29.11
CA PHE A 129 19.90 -1.80 -29.38
C PHE A 129 19.15 -0.47 -29.26
N LEU A 130 19.38 0.29 -28.18
CA LEU A 130 18.76 1.59 -27.96
C LEU A 130 19.13 2.61 -29.05
N GLN A 131 20.38 2.61 -29.53
CA GLN A 131 20.77 3.46 -30.65
C GLN A 131 20.03 3.12 -31.94
N ARG A 132 19.89 1.83 -32.27
CA ARG A 132 19.12 1.37 -33.44
C ARG A 132 17.64 1.74 -33.30
N MET A 133 17.05 1.50 -32.14
CA MET A 133 15.66 1.86 -31.86
C MET A 133 15.40 3.36 -31.99
N LYS A 134 16.33 4.21 -31.52
CA LYS A 134 16.21 5.66 -31.66
C LYS A 134 16.16 6.10 -33.14
N GLU A 135 16.91 5.45 -34.02
CA GLU A 135 16.84 5.72 -35.46
C GLU A 135 15.54 5.23 -36.09
N TYR A 136 15.01 4.08 -35.66
CA TYR A 136 13.72 3.58 -36.12
C TYR A 136 12.54 4.43 -35.65
N MET A 137 12.55 4.90 -34.40
CA MET A 137 11.49 5.72 -33.81
C MET A 137 11.25 7.01 -34.59
N LYS A 138 12.27 7.59 -35.25
CA LYS A 138 12.09 8.77 -36.14
C LYS A 138 11.15 8.50 -37.32
N ARG A 139 10.99 7.23 -37.69
CA ARG A 139 10.14 6.76 -38.79
C ARG A 139 8.84 6.13 -38.30
N MET A 140 8.59 6.09 -36.99
CA MET A 140 7.34 5.59 -36.40
C MET A 140 6.37 6.74 -36.17
N VAL A 141 5.07 6.43 -36.16
CA VAL A 141 4.05 7.39 -35.76
C VAL A 141 4.12 7.57 -34.25
N VAL A 142 4.10 8.82 -33.79
CA VAL A 142 4.03 9.17 -32.36
C VAL A 142 2.71 9.87 -32.12
N TYR A 143 2.07 9.60 -30.99
CA TYR A 143 0.81 10.23 -30.61
C TYR A 143 1.07 11.27 -29.51
N ASP A 144 0.43 12.43 -29.61
CA ASP A 144 0.41 13.40 -28.51
C ASP A 144 -0.53 12.95 -27.37
N ASN A 145 -0.58 13.71 -26.29
CA ASN A 145 -1.44 13.40 -25.14
C ASN A 145 -2.95 13.47 -25.48
N ASP A 146 -3.30 14.13 -26.58
CA ASP A 146 -4.68 14.27 -27.07
C ASP A 146 -5.04 13.17 -28.09
N GLY A 147 -4.10 12.26 -28.39
CA GLY A 147 -4.28 11.14 -29.31
C GLY A 147 -4.10 11.49 -30.79
N ASN A 148 -3.57 12.68 -31.12
CA ASN A 148 -3.31 13.07 -32.51
C ASN A 148 -1.99 12.47 -33.00
N ALA A 149 -2.02 11.92 -34.21
CA ALA A 149 -0.84 11.34 -34.85
C ALA A 149 0.12 12.43 -35.35
N ILE A 150 1.38 12.34 -34.94
CA ILE A 150 2.49 13.14 -35.44
C ILE A 150 3.18 12.34 -36.56
N ASN A 151 3.25 12.96 -37.74
CA ASN A 151 3.80 12.31 -38.93
C ASN A 151 5.30 11.98 -38.77
N PRO A 152 5.73 10.78 -39.20
CA PRO A 152 7.13 10.36 -39.12
C PRO A 152 8.03 11.14 -40.08
N GLN A 153 9.32 11.24 -39.74
CA GLN A 153 10.33 11.94 -40.55
C GLN A 153 10.95 11.07 -41.66
N GLY A 154 10.37 9.89 -41.98
CA GLY A 154 10.89 8.97 -43.02
C GLY A 154 10.93 9.58 -44.43
N PHE A 155 11.50 8.92 -45.44
CA PHE A 155 11.60 9.52 -46.79
C PHE A 155 10.24 9.59 -47.50
N PRO A 156 10.01 10.54 -48.44
CA PRO A 156 8.75 10.64 -49.16
C PRO A 156 8.47 9.38 -49.99
N VAL A 157 7.22 8.92 -49.99
CA VAL A 157 6.69 7.81 -50.80
C VAL A 157 5.32 8.22 -51.36
N GLU A 158 4.86 7.53 -52.41
CA GLU A 158 3.53 7.78 -52.96
C GLU A 158 2.46 7.57 -51.87
N GLY A 159 1.66 8.60 -51.60
CA GLY A 159 0.66 8.60 -50.52
C GLY A 159 1.16 9.04 -49.13
N GLY A 160 2.42 9.48 -48.96
CA GLY A 160 2.89 10.05 -47.69
C GLY A 160 4.41 10.00 -47.46
N ARG A 161 4.81 9.56 -46.28
CA ARG A 161 6.22 9.31 -45.92
C ARG A 161 6.37 7.85 -45.48
N PHE A 162 7.52 7.26 -45.78
CA PHE A 162 7.84 5.89 -45.38
C PHE A 162 7.80 5.80 -43.86
N ARG A 163 7.01 4.86 -43.35
CA ARG A 163 6.80 4.66 -41.93
C ARG A 163 7.15 3.24 -41.49
N ILE A 164 7.65 3.11 -40.28
CA ILE A 164 7.88 1.84 -39.60
C ILE A 164 6.73 1.64 -38.61
N ILE A 165 6.16 0.44 -38.59
CA ILE A 165 5.17 0.03 -37.60
C ILE A 165 5.88 -0.88 -36.60
N LEU A 166 5.91 -0.46 -35.34
CA LEU A 166 6.42 -1.31 -34.26
C LEU A 166 5.37 -2.35 -33.92
N VAL A 167 5.69 -3.61 -34.18
CA VAL A 167 4.94 -4.76 -33.68
C VAL A 167 5.66 -5.27 -32.45
N THR A 168 5.01 -5.13 -31.30
CA THR A 168 5.47 -5.71 -30.03
C THR A 168 4.80 -7.05 -29.81
N HIS A 169 5.49 -7.95 -29.14
CA HIS A 169 4.98 -9.26 -28.75
C HIS A 169 5.40 -9.51 -27.32
N ASP A 170 4.50 -10.09 -26.53
CA ASP A 170 4.83 -10.54 -25.19
C ASP A 170 4.06 -11.81 -24.86
N GLU A 171 4.63 -12.61 -23.96
CA GLU A 171 4.05 -13.85 -23.47
C GLU A 171 3.79 -13.74 -21.98
N SER A 172 2.55 -13.92 -21.57
CA SER A 172 2.14 -13.96 -20.17
C SER A 172 1.64 -15.35 -19.82
N THR A 173 2.26 -15.97 -18.83
CA THR A 173 1.80 -17.24 -18.27
C THR A 173 1.04 -16.98 -16.98
N PHE A 174 -0.23 -17.37 -16.96
CA PHE A 174 -1.10 -17.33 -15.78
C PHE A 174 -1.21 -18.72 -15.20
N TYR A 175 -1.13 -18.83 -13.88
CA TYR A 175 -1.20 -20.12 -13.22
C TYR A 175 -2.51 -20.27 -12.43
N ALA A 176 -3.04 -21.49 -12.38
CA ALA A 176 -4.27 -21.81 -11.64
C ALA A 176 -4.16 -21.46 -10.15
N TYR A 177 -2.95 -21.43 -9.59
CA TYR A 177 -2.68 -21.04 -8.21
C TYR A 177 -1.99 -19.67 -8.08
N ASP A 178 -2.14 -18.77 -9.06
CA ASP A 178 -1.74 -17.38 -8.91
C ASP A 178 -2.51 -16.75 -7.74
N ARG A 179 -1.76 -16.34 -6.71
CA ARG A 179 -2.30 -15.87 -5.43
C ARG A 179 -1.68 -14.55 -5.05
N ARG A 180 -2.39 -13.81 -4.20
CA ARG A 180 -1.87 -12.61 -3.56
C ARG A 180 -0.68 -12.98 -2.66
N LYS A 181 0.53 -12.63 -3.09
CA LYS A 181 1.79 -12.91 -2.35
C LYS A 181 2.03 -11.98 -1.15
N THR A 182 1.36 -10.82 -1.13
CA THR A 182 1.45 -9.82 -0.04
C THR A 182 0.17 -9.78 0.76
N VAL A 183 0.19 -10.25 2.01
CA VAL A 183 -1.02 -10.42 2.83
C VAL A 183 -0.79 -9.93 4.26
N TRP A 184 -1.87 -9.69 4.98
CA TRP A 184 -1.83 -9.57 6.44
C TRP A 184 -1.72 -10.97 7.05
N PHE A 185 -0.77 -11.16 7.96
CA PHE A 185 -0.59 -12.41 8.70
C PHE A 185 -0.30 -12.13 10.17
N HIS A 186 -0.76 -13.02 11.04
CA HIS A 186 -0.50 -12.98 12.47
C HIS A 186 0.71 -13.88 12.81
N PRO A 187 1.70 -13.42 13.60
CA PRO A 187 2.88 -14.22 13.96
C PRO A 187 2.57 -15.55 14.66
N GLY A 188 1.51 -15.59 15.47
CA GLY A 188 1.05 -16.82 16.15
C GLY A 188 0.27 -17.80 15.27
N GLY A 189 -0.05 -17.43 14.03
CA GLY A 189 -0.80 -18.29 13.10
C GLY A 189 0.08 -19.39 12.51
N LYS A 190 -0.42 -20.63 12.45
CA LYS A 190 0.25 -21.70 11.71
C LYS A 190 0.18 -21.39 10.20
N PRO A 191 1.27 -21.54 9.44
CA PRO A 191 1.23 -21.35 8.01
C PRO A 191 0.32 -22.40 7.35
N THR A 192 -0.67 -21.96 6.60
CA THR A 192 -1.54 -22.86 5.83
C THR A 192 -0.72 -23.59 4.77
N PRO A 193 -0.75 -24.94 4.73
CA PRO A 193 -0.12 -25.73 3.68
C PRO A 193 -0.63 -25.27 2.30
N GLN A 194 0.28 -25.12 1.35
CA GLN A 194 -0.04 -24.72 -0.01
C GLN A 194 0.10 -25.93 -0.93
N PRO A 195 -0.73 -26.04 -1.99
CA PRO A 195 -0.48 -27.00 -3.06
C PRO A 195 0.95 -26.84 -3.57
N LYS A 196 1.60 -27.97 -3.88
CA LYS A 196 2.94 -27.96 -4.45
C LYS A 196 2.87 -27.53 -5.91
N GLY A 197 3.62 -26.49 -6.27
CA GLY A 197 3.65 -25.93 -7.63
C GLY A 197 2.58 -24.86 -7.86
N GLU A 198 2.56 -24.28 -9.06
CA GLU A 198 1.66 -23.17 -9.42
C GLU A 198 0.36 -23.66 -10.08
N GLY A 199 0.24 -24.98 -10.31
CA GLY A 199 -0.94 -25.61 -10.91
C GLY A 199 -0.90 -25.59 -12.44
N GLN A 200 -2.04 -25.77 -13.09
CA GLN A 200 -2.15 -25.69 -14.55
C GLN A 200 -1.86 -24.25 -15.01
N SER A 201 -1.08 -24.10 -16.07
CA SER A 201 -0.75 -22.81 -16.67
C SER A 201 -1.59 -22.54 -17.92
N LEU A 202 -2.01 -21.28 -18.09
CA LEU A 202 -2.53 -20.71 -19.32
C LEU A 202 -1.48 -19.73 -19.86
N MET A 203 -0.92 -20.04 -21.03
CA MET A 203 0.00 -19.16 -21.73
C MET A 203 -0.78 -18.32 -22.73
N ILE A 204 -0.70 -17.01 -22.60
CA ILE A 204 -1.30 -16.04 -23.52
C ILE A 204 -0.15 -15.34 -24.23
N SER A 205 -0.23 -15.29 -25.55
CA SER A 205 0.76 -14.68 -26.43
C SER A 205 0.01 -13.82 -27.43
N ASP A 206 0.42 -12.56 -27.59
CA ASP A 206 -0.28 -11.63 -28.46
C ASP A 206 0.67 -10.59 -29.07
N PHE A 207 0.29 -10.07 -30.24
CA PHE A 207 1.03 -9.04 -30.95
C PHE A 207 0.27 -7.72 -30.86
N LEU A 208 0.96 -6.65 -30.45
CA LEU A 208 0.39 -5.33 -30.23
C LEU A 208 1.07 -4.29 -31.11
N THR A 209 0.27 -3.42 -31.71
CA THR A 209 0.71 -2.23 -32.41
C THR A 209 0.00 -1.00 -31.85
N SER A 210 0.64 0.17 -31.93
CA SER A 210 0.02 1.43 -31.50
C SER A 210 -1.15 1.87 -32.36
N GLU A 211 -1.16 1.50 -33.65
CA GLU A 211 -2.18 1.95 -34.60
C GLU A 211 -3.44 1.07 -34.59
N TRP A 212 -3.27 -0.25 -34.46
CA TRP A 212 -4.35 -1.23 -34.65
C TRP A 212 -4.69 -2.00 -33.37
N GLY A 213 -3.92 -1.80 -32.31
CA GLY A 213 -4.06 -2.57 -31.08
C GLY A 213 -3.59 -4.01 -31.27
N CYS A 214 -4.39 -4.94 -30.76
CA CYS A 214 -4.15 -6.38 -30.83
C CYS A 214 -4.32 -6.90 -32.26
N LEU A 215 -3.32 -7.63 -32.73
CA LEU A 215 -3.32 -8.29 -34.03
C LEU A 215 -3.81 -9.73 -33.84
N VAL A 216 -5.13 -9.93 -33.93
CA VAL A 216 -5.79 -11.25 -33.88
C VAL A 216 -5.75 -11.94 -35.24
#